data_AF-A0A2V9M413-F1
#
_entry.id   AF-A0A2V9M413-F1
#
_cell.length_a   1.000
_cell.length_b   1.000
_cell.length_c   1.000
_cell.angle_alpha   90.00
_cell.angle_beta   90.00
_cell.angle_gamma   90.00
#
_symmetry.space_group_name_H-M   'P 1'
#
loop_
_entity.id
_entity.type
_entity.pdbx_description
1 polymer ?
#
loop_
_entity_poly.entity_id
_entity_poly.type
_entity_poly.pdbx_seq_one_letter_code
_entity_poly.pdbx_strand_id
1 'polypeptide(L)'
;MPTHQITVAHSPDSDDAFMFYALATNKIKTGDLKFRHVLSDIETLNQKALRGEYEVTAISFHAYAYLTEQYALLDSGASMGDRYGPLLVSETRMRASELKGKLIAVPGT
;
A
#
# COMPACT_ATOMS: atom_id res chain seq x y z
N MET A 1 22.95 -21.36 8.30
CA MET A 1 22.31 -21.09 7.00
C MET A 1 22.56 -19.63 6.65
N PRO A 2 22.83 -19.27 5.38
CA PRO A 2 22.95 -17.87 5.00
C PRO A 2 21.60 -17.17 5.19
N THR A 3 21.63 -16.01 5.83
CA THR A 3 20.46 -15.16 6.03
C THR A 3 20.03 -14.54 4.71
N HIS A 4 18.75 -14.65 4.34
CA HIS A 4 18.20 -14.02 3.15
C HIS A 4 17.42 -12.76 3.53
N GLN A 5 17.87 -11.60 3.06
CA GLN A 5 17.22 -10.32 3.36
C GLN A 5 16.21 -9.96 2.27
N ILE A 6 14.99 -9.61 2.66
CA ILE A 6 13.90 -9.14 1.80
C ILE A 6 13.55 -7.70 2.22
N THR A 7 13.46 -6.77 1.26
CA THR A 7 12.92 -5.44 1.53
C THR A 7 11.40 -5.46 1.41
N VAL A 8 10.72 -5.05 2.48
CA VAL A 8 9.26 -4.92 2.53
C VAL A 8 8.92 -3.45 2.66
N ALA A 9 8.34 -2.87 1.62
CA ALA A 9 7.91 -1.49 1.60
C ALA A 9 6.41 -1.41 1.88
N HIS A 10 5.99 -0.58 2.84
CA HIS A 10 4.59 -0.39 3.19
C HIS A 10 4.36 1.03 3.70
N SER A 11 3.11 1.45 3.87
CA SER A 11 2.81 2.79 4.33
C SER A 11 3.12 2.94 5.83
N PRO A 12 3.30 4.19 6.31
CA PRO A 12 3.39 4.48 7.73
C PRO A 12 2.00 4.57 8.41
N ASP A 13 0.92 4.16 7.73
CA ASP A 13 -0.45 4.24 8.25
C ASP A 13 -0.67 3.22 9.39
N SER A 14 -1.70 3.46 10.21
CA SER A 14 -1.93 2.69 11.42
C SER A 14 -2.34 1.24 11.15
N ASP A 15 -3.06 0.97 10.07
CA ASP A 15 -3.43 -0.37 9.63
C ASP A 15 -2.22 -1.17 9.12
N ASP A 16 -1.35 -0.56 8.31
CA ASP A 16 -0.08 -1.17 7.89
C ASP A 16 0.86 -1.41 9.08
N ALA A 17 0.97 -0.44 9.99
CA ALA A 17 1.75 -0.60 11.22
C ALA A 17 1.24 -1.78 12.07
N PHE A 18 -0.07 -1.94 12.17
CA PHE A 18 -0.68 -3.08 12.86
C PHE A 18 -0.38 -4.40 12.14
N MET A 19 -0.57 -4.43 10.82
CA MET A 19 -0.38 -5.62 9.99
C MET A 19 1.05 -6.15 10.04
N PHE A 20 2.05 -5.25 9.96
CA PHE A 20 3.47 -5.61 9.92
C PHE A 20 4.14 -5.66 11.29
N TYR A 21 3.45 -5.29 12.38
CA TYR A 21 4.05 -5.19 13.73
C TYR A 21 4.84 -6.44 14.13
N ALA A 22 4.24 -7.63 13.97
CA ALA A 22 4.86 -8.88 14.40
C ALA A 22 6.13 -9.20 13.58
N LEU A 23 6.13 -8.83 12.30
CA LEU A 23 7.27 -9.00 11.40
C LEU A 23 8.40 -8.03 11.78
N ALA A 24 8.07 -6.74 11.89
CA ALA A 24 9.02 -5.66 12.21
C ALA A 24 9.66 -5.81 13.59
N THR A 25 8.96 -6.40 14.55
CA THR A 25 9.43 -6.60 15.93
C THR A 25 9.90 -8.02 16.23
N ASN A 26 10.09 -8.86 15.20
CA ASN A 26 10.59 -10.23 15.32
C ASN A 26 9.75 -11.12 16.28
N LYS A 27 8.42 -10.93 16.29
CA LYS A 27 7.48 -11.70 17.14
C LYS A 27 7.03 -13.01 16.51
N ILE A 28 7.29 -13.21 15.23
CA ILE A 28 7.00 -14.44 14.49
C ILE A 28 8.29 -15.10 14.00
N LYS A 29 8.27 -16.43 13.87
CA LYS A 29 9.42 -17.19 13.36
C LYS A 29 9.48 -17.05 11.84
N THR A 30 10.56 -16.48 11.33
CA THR A 30 10.78 -16.23 9.90
C THR A 30 11.82 -17.16 9.27
N GLY A 31 12.33 -18.14 10.03
CA GLY A 31 13.41 -19.01 9.59
C GLY A 31 14.67 -18.21 9.25
N ASP A 32 15.21 -18.43 8.06
CA ASP A 32 16.40 -17.75 7.56
C ASP A 32 16.10 -16.40 6.87
N LEU A 33 14.83 -15.97 6.85
CA LEU A 33 14.42 -14.69 6.28
C LEU A 33 14.61 -13.53 7.28
N LYS A 34 15.14 -12.41 6.78
CA LYS A 34 15.19 -11.12 7.47
C LYS A 34 14.48 -10.06 6.65
N PHE A 35 13.74 -9.20 7.33
CA PHE A 35 12.94 -8.18 6.69
C PHE A 35 13.52 -6.80 6.98
N ARG A 36 13.84 -6.06 5.92
CA ARG A 36 14.16 -4.63 5.99
C ARG A 36 12.92 -3.85 5.62
N HIS A 37 12.41 -3.06 6.56
CA HIS A 37 11.21 -2.26 6.34
C HIS A 37 11.54 -0.90 5.71
N VAL A 38 10.76 -0.50 4.72
CA VAL A 38 10.79 0.84 4.10
C VAL A 38 9.41 1.46 4.25
N LEU A 39 9.33 2.63 4.86
CA LEU A 39 8.07 3.35 5.05
C LEU A 39 7.98 4.49 4.05
N SER A 40 6.89 4.55 3.29
CA SER A 40 6.62 5.64 2.34
C SER A 40 5.12 5.74 2.08
N ASP A 41 4.62 6.92 1.68
CA ASP A 41 3.22 7.05 1.26
C ASP A 41 2.88 6.13 0.08
N ILE A 42 1.61 5.73 -0.02
CA ILE A 42 1.16 4.73 -1.00
C ILE A 42 1.40 5.14 -2.45
N GLU A 43 1.35 6.44 -2.76
CA GLU A 43 1.57 6.91 -4.12
C GLU A 43 3.06 6.84 -4.50
N THR A 44 3.95 7.22 -3.61
CA THR A 44 5.38 6.97 -3.79
C THR A 44 5.66 5.48 -3.98
N LEU A 45 5.00 4.60 -3.21
CA LEU A 45 5.16 3.15 -3.39
C LEU A 45 4.64 2.67 -4.75
N ASN A 46 3.47 3.16 -5.21
CA ASN A 46 2.95 2.86 -6.55
C ASN A 46 3.99 3.21 -7.64
N GLN A 47 4.55 4.42 -7.59
CA GLN A 47 5.54 4.89 -8.56
C GLN A 47 6.85 4.10 -8.51
N LYS A 48 7.26 3.65 -7.32
CA LYS A 48 8.45 2.82 -7.14
C LYS A 48 8.24 1.37 -7.61
N ALA A 49 7.03 0.84 -7.44
CA ALA A 49 6.66 -0.48 -7.94
C ALA A 49 6.72 -0.55 -9.47
N LEU A 50 6.41 0.54 -10.19
CA LEU A 50 6.59 0.63 -11.65
C LEU A 50 8.04 0.35 -12.11
N ARG A 51 9.02 0.56 -11.23
CA ARG A 51 10.44 0.33 -11.48
C ARG A 51 10.99 -0.95 -10.85
N GLY A 52 10.13 -1.76 -10.20
CA GLY A 52 10.58 -2.98 -9.54
C GLY A 52 11.49 -2.75 -8.33
N GLU A 53 11.37 -1.62 -7.63
CA GLU A 53 12.38 -1.16 -6.65
C GLU A 53 12.51 -2.04 -5.40
N TYR A 54 11.44 -2.76 -5.03
CA TYR A 54 11.38 -3.58 -3.80
C TYR A 54 10.92 -5.00 -4.09
N GLU A 55 11.43 -5.97 -3.32
CA GLU A 55 11.02 -7.37 -3.45
C GLU A 55 9.56 -7.59 -3.01
N VAL A 56 9.12 -6.87 -1.97
CA VAL A 56 7.73 -6.85 -1.50
C VAL A 56 7.32 -5.39 -1.29
N THR A 57 6.20 -4.97 -1.86
CA THR A 57 5.67 -3.60 -1.68
C THR A 57 4.16 -3.61 -1.52
N ALA A 58 3.65 -2.81 -0.58
CA ALA A 58 2.26 -2.39 -0.60
C ALA A 58 1.99 -1.62 -1.91
N ILE A 59 0.81 -1.80 -2.46
CA ILE A 59 0.42 -1.20 -3.73
C ILE A 59 -1.08 -0.99 -3.79
N SER A 60 -1.51 0.09 -4.44
CA SER A 60 -2.91 0.28 -4.78
C SER A 60 -3.36 -0.78 -5.79
N PHE A 61 -4.54 -1.38 -5.58
CA PHE A 61 -5.06 -2.41 -6.50
C PHE A 61 -5.19 -1.90 -7.95
N HIS A 62 -5.49 -0.61 -8.12
CA HIS A 62 -5.47 0.06 -9.42
C HIS A 62 -4.08 0.00 -10.08
N ALA A 63 -3.02 0.34 -9.35
CA ALA A 63 -1.66 0.31 -9.86
C ALA A 63 -1.18 -1.14 -10.15
N TYR A 64 -1.59 -2.11 -9.33
CA TYR A 64 -1.27 -3.52 -9.54
C TYR A 64 -1.74 -4.06 -10.90
N ALA A 65 -2.87 -3.57 -11.43
CA ALA A 65 -3.38 -3.98 -12.73
C ALA A 65 -2.40 -3.74 -13.90
N TYR A 66 -1.45 -2.82 -13.74
CA TYR A 66 -0.39 -2.52 -14.72
C TYR A 66 0.92 -3.28 -14.46
N LEU A 67 1.01 -4.05 -13.38
CA LEU A 67 2.23 -4.68 -12.87
C LEU A 67 2.12 -6.20 -12.71
N THR A 68 1.09 -6.81 -13.28
CA THR A 68 0.84 -8.26 -13.19
C THR A 68 1.97 -9.12 -13.76
N GLU A 69 2.74 -8.60 -14.70
CA GLU A 69 3.89 -9.29 -15.30
C GLU A 69 5.17 -9.20 -14.45
N GLN A 70 5.24 -8.26 -13.50
CA GLN A 70 6.42 -8.01 -12.67
C GLN A 70 6.24 -8.48 -11.23
N TYR A 71 5.00 -8.42 -10.71
CA TYR A 71 4.68 -8.74 -9.34
C TYR A 71 3.56 -9.78 -9.26
N ALA A 72 3.73 -10.74 -8.34
CA ALA A 72 2.66 -11.60 -7.88
C ALA A 72 1.93 -10.93 -6.70
N LEU A 73 0.59 -11.00 -6.69
CA LEU A 73 -0.20 -10.56 -5.56
C LEU A 73 -0.15 -11.62 -4.45
N LEU A 74 0.15 -11.20 -3.22
CA LEU A 74 0.12 -12.09 -2.07
C LEU A 74 -1.32 -12.39 -1.64
N ASP A 75 -1.51 -13.57 -1.05
CA ASP A 75 -2.79 -14.04 -0.49
C ASP A 75 -3.18 -13.35 0.83
N SER A 76 -2.30 -12.49 1.35
CA SER A 76 -2.41 -11.81 2.63
C SER A 76 -1.96 -10.37 2.52
N GLY A 77 -2.42 -9.55 3.47
CA GLY A 77 -2.01 -8.14 3.60
C GLY A 77 -2.79 -7.13 2.75
N ALA A 78 -3.83 -7.57 2.05
CA ALA A 78 -4.72 -6.66 1.35
C ALA A 78 -5.65 -5.92 2.32
N SER A 79 -5.84 -4.62 2.10
CA SER A 79 -6.89 -3.82 2.73
C SER A 79 -8.10 -3.74 1.80
N MET A 80 -9.23 -4.30 2.22
CA MET A 80 -10.45 -4.40 1.42
C MET A 80 -11.64 -3.84 2.20
N GLY A 81 -12.36 -2.91 1.59
CA GLY A 81 -13.59 -2.35 2.16
C GLY A 81 -14.82 -3.19 1.82
N ASP A 82 -15.62 -3.53 2.81
CA ASP A 82 -16.98 -4.06 2.63
C ASP A 82 -17.99 -3.05 3.17
N ARG A 83 -18.74 -2.41 2.26
CA ARG A 83 -19.69 -1.31 2.55
C ARG A 83 -19.05 -0.03 3.12
N TYR A 84 -17.74 0.15 2.97
CA TYR A 84 -17.02 1.39 3.24
C TYR A 84 -15.88 1.59 2.23
N GLY A 85 -15.36 2.82 2.14
CA GLY A 85 -14.25 3.15 1.23
C GLY A 85 -13.93 4.65 1.24
N PRO A 86 -13.09 5.11 0.30
CA PRO A 86 -12.74 6.51 0.14
C PRO A 86 -13.99 7.38 -0.02
N LEU A 87 -13.98 8.56 0.61
CA LEU A 87 -15.07 9.53 0.56
C LEU A 87 -14.57 10.83 -0.04
N LEU A 88 -15.45 11.48 -0.81
CA LEU A 88 -15.26 12.88 -1.19
C LEU A 88 -15.95 13.77 -0.16
N VAL A 89 -15.22 14.74 0.37
CA VAL A 89 -15.72 15.69 1.38
C VAL A 89 -15.58 17.12 0.87
N SER A 90 -16.44 18.01 1.37
CA SER A 90 -16.44 19.44 1.04
C SER A 90 -16.78 20.26 2.27
N GLU A 91 -16.23 21.48 2.36
CA GLU A 91 -16.51 22.41 3.46
C GLU A 91 -17.99 22.84 3.51
N THR A 92 -18.63 22.89 2.35
CA THR A 92 -20.04 23.24 2.20
C THR A 92 -20.83 22.05 1.67
N ARG A 93 -22.11 21.98 2.01
CA ARG A 93 -23.00 20.93 1.51
C ARG A 93 -23.13 21.05 -0.01
N MET A 94 -22.84 19.96 -0.70
CA MET A 94 -22.88 19.88 -2.16
C MET A 94 -23.58 18.58 -2.58
N ARG A 95 -24.36 18.64 -3.66
CA ARG A 95 -24.90 17.44 -4.30
C ARG A 95 -23.86 16.87 -5.25
N ALA A 96 -23.86 15.55 -5.43
CA ALA A 96 -22.95 14.89 -6.38
C ALA A 96 -23.03 15.46 -7.81
N SER A 97 -24.21 15.92 -8.25
CA SER A 97 -24.41 16.55 -9.56
C SER A 97 -23.63 17.86 -9.74
N GLU A 98 -23.24 18.51 -8.65
CA GLU A 98 -22.55 19.81 -8.63
C GLU A 98 -21.02 19.67 -8.63
N LEU A 99 -20.51 18.42 -8.58
CA LEU A 99 -19.08 18.12 -8.63
C LEU A 99 -18.43 18.44 -9.97
N LYS A 100 -19.19 18.40 -11.07
CA LYS A 100 -18.67 18.63 -12.41
C LYS A 100 -18.04 20.02 -12.51
N GLY A 101 -16.78 20.07 -12.93
CA GLY A 101 -16.02 21.31 -13.09
C GLY A 101 -15.44 21.87 -11.78
N LYS A 102 -15.57 21.17 -10.65
CA LYS A 102 -14.88 21.51 -9.41
C LYS A 102 -13.44 21.01 -9.44
N LEU A 103 -12.55 21.77 -8.79
CA LEU A 103 -11.20 21.30 -8.50
C LEU A 103 -11.27 20.32 -7.34
N ILE A 104 -10.71 19.12 -7.53
CA ILE A 104 -10.69 18.05 -6.54
C ILE A 104 -9.24 17.74 -6.23
N ALA A 105 -8.85 17.85 -4.96
CA ALA A 105 -7.57 17.33 -4.50
C ALA A 105 -7.64 15.80 -4.48
N VAL A 106 -6.64 15.15 -5.08
CA VAL A 106 -6.51 13.68 -5.10
C VAL A 106 -5.21 13.27 -4.41
N PRO A 107 -5.19 12.12 -3.71
CA PRO A 107 -4.00 11.68 -2.96
C PRO A 107 -2.92 11.01 -3.84
N GLY A 108 -3.22 10.70 -5.10
CA GLY A 108 -2.29 10.09 -6.06
C GLY A 108 -2.79 10.25 -7.50
N THR A 109 -1.90 10.14 -8.48
CA THR A 109 -2.15 10.45 -9.91
C THR A 109 -1.56 9.44 -10.86
#